data_AF-A0A8K0U887-F1
#
_entry.id   AF-A0A8K0U887-F1
#
_cell.length_a   1.000
_cell.length_b   1.000
_cell.length_c   1.000
_cell.angle_alpha   90.00
_cell.angle_beta   90.00
_cell.angle_gamma   90.00
#
_symmetry.space_group_name_H-M   'P 1'
#
loop_
_entity.id
_entity.type
_entity.pdbx_description
1 polymer ?
#
loop_
_entity_poly.entity_id
_entity_poly.type
_entity_poly.pdbx_seq_one_letter_code
_entity_poly.pdbx_strand_id
1 'polypeptide(L)'
;MSQQSNTAKPSLQGVRIKARKGAVKAQAKHEPSVFRDQLYKHLETVPDNDFDTFASKLVQAGSTLDFLKYSDALFEIFLVGGLIQPGGSYVDDGAPLSPFTIFNAKDPASIDDLKKYVEVLNKLIRRYKYLQKPLEDQSLPTLLQYINRWPPQQRDKLATTVGLLLSQSIVSAACLQSLTKDHLVKNDASVTVLAIIFRAYLVDQSMEHLATALRRGNIKELLDFFPPNRRDGKILDEFFRKENLSVVAEWYTKRQYALAKDSVISELKDLCQHQEPAETIIAAIQNKLEEQPLPETELIQCVWQGLMSSVDWSARPDQIEGLALREVGKFAPILEAFCNGPKIEVALINTVQVHCYDEARIMKAFPQILKVLYNKDCISDQAIIYWYQKGSKPQGRQHFLKATEALVKFLQEQEDESDEE
;
A
#
# COMPACT_ATOMS: atom_id res chain seq x y z
N MET A 1 65.41 23.78 1.87
CA MET A 1 65.64 22.33 2.04
C MET A 1 65.99 22.08 3.50
N SER A 2 65.06 21.51 4.26
CA SER A 2 65.26 21.21 5.68
C SER A 2 64.94 19.74 5.86
N GLN A 3 65.98 18.90 5.94
CA GLN A 3 65.86 17.48 6.22
C GLN A 3 65.44 17.32 7.69
N GLN A 4 64.24 16.80 7.95
CA GLN A 4 63.89 16.25 9.24
C GLN A 4 64.31 14.78 9.28
N SER A 5 65.21 14.48 10.21
CA SER A 5 65.66 13.14 10.55
C SER A 5 64.49 12.29 11.04
N ASN A 6 64.25 11.17 10.37
CA ASN A 6 63.23 10.20 10.73
C ASN A 6 63.76 9.32 11.87
N THR A 7 63.64 9.78 13.11
CA THR A 7 64.06 9.02 14.29
C THR A 7 63.09 7.85 14.50
N ALA A 8 63.53 6.62 14.19
CA ALA A 8 62.73 5.42 14.41
C ALA A 8 62.44 5.23 15.90
N LYS A 9 61.16 5.15 16.26
CA LYS A 9 60.72 4.82 17.63
C LYS A 9 61.17 3.40 17.98
N PRO A 10 61.53 3.13 19.25
CA PRO A 10 62.07 1.83 19.65
C PRO A 10 61.05 0.72 19.38
N SER A 11 61.47 -0.26 18.57
CA SER A 11 60.73 -1.49 18.32
C SER A 11 60.87 -2.40 19.54
N LEU A 12 59.76 -2.74 20.19
CA LEU A 12 59.70 -3.80 21.19
C LEU A 12 59.96 -5.16 20.51
N GLN A 13 61.22 -5.50 20.31
CA GLN A 13 61.62 -6.86 19.96
C GLN A 13 61.24 -7.79 21.12
N GLY A 14 60.32 -8.73 20.85
CA GLY A 14 60.03 -9.84 21.76
C GLY A 14 58.56 -10.04 22.15
N VAL A 15 57.65 -9.10 21.86
CA VAL A 15 56.22 -9.31 22.14
C VAL A 15 55.49 -9.73 20.86
N ARG A 16 55.08 -11.00 20.77
CA ARG A 16 54.08 -11.44 19.79
C ARG A 16 52.77 -10.71 20.09
N ILE A 17 52.55 -9.55 19.47
CA ILE A 17 51.25 -8.89 19.45
C ILE A 17 50.32 -9.79 18.65
N LYS A 18 49.57 -10.65 19.35
CA LYS A 18 48.46 -11.38 18.75
C LYS A 18 47.44 -10.34 18.32
N ALA A 19 47.39 -10.06 17.01
CA ALA A 19 46.35 -9.25 16.43
C ALA A 19 44.98 -9.80 16.90
N ARG A 20 44.10 -8.92 17.40
CA ARG A 20 42.75 -9.32 17.82
C ARG A 20 42.10 -10.08 16.66
N LYS A 21 41.46 -11.22 16.92
CA LYS A 21 40.79 -12.06 15.89
C LYS A 21 39.94 -11.22 14.93
N GLY A 22 39.27 -10.18 15.42
CA GLY A 22 38.48 -9.25 14.59
C GLY A 22 39.29 -8.42 13.59
N ALA A 23 40.50 -7.98 13.94
CA ALA A 23 41.38 -7.23 13.04
C ALA A 23 41.97 -8.12 11.93
N VAL A 24 42.30 -9.38 12.25
CA VAL A 24 42.76 -10.39 11.26
C VAL A 24 41.62 -10.77 10.32
N LYS A 25 40.37 -10.84 10.81
CA LYS A 25 39.17 -11.16 10.02
C LYS A 25 38.81 -10.04 9.02
N ALA A 26 39.00 -8.78 9.42
CA ALA A 26 38.77 -7.60 8.57
C ALA A 26 39.84 -7.42 7.48
N GLN A 27 41.07 -7.91 7.71
CA GLN A 27 42.17 -7.87 6.73
C GLN A 27 42.23 -9.12 5.83
N ALA A 28 41.45 -10.16 6.11
CA ALA A 28 41.38 -11.34 5.24
C ALA A 28 40.72 -10.96 3.91
N LYS A 29 41.42 -11.24 2.80
CA LYS A 29 40.95 -11.03 1.41
C LYS A 29 39.51 -11.55 1.26
N HIS A 30 38.67 -10.78 0.57
CA HIS A 30 37.30 -11.19 0.26
C HIS A 30 37.35 -12.09 -0.98
N GLU A 31 37.08 -13.39 -0.82
CA GLU A 31 37.23 -14.41 -1.86
C GLU A 31 35.92 -15.21 -2.07
N PRO A 32 34.92 -14.63 -2.75
CA PRO A 32 33.60 -15.26 -2.96
C PRO A 32 33.65 -16.61 -3.68
N SER A 33 34.53 -16.77 -4.69
CA SER A 33 34.68 -18.05 -5.40
C SER A 33 35.19 -19.15 -4.48
N VAL A 34 36.15 -18.86 -3.60
CA VAL A 34 36.65 -19.84 -2.61
C VAL A 34 35.55 -20.23 -1.63
N PHE A 35 34.74 -19.25 -1.19
CA PHE A 35 33.57 -19.51 -0.35
C PHE A 35 32.54 -20.41 -1.05
N ARG A 36 32.17 -20.10 -2.30
CA ARG A 36 31.25 -20.90 -3.12
C ARG A 36 31.75 -22.34 -3.24
N ASP A 37 33.01 -22.53 -3.62
CA ASP A 37 33.56 -23.87 -3.87
C ASP A 37 33.61 -24.70 -2.59
N GLN A 38 33.89 -24.08 -1.43
CA GLN A 38 33.79 -24.74 -0.13
C GLN A 38 32.34 -25.08 0.23
N LEU A 39 31.40 -24.17 -0.02
CA LEU A 39 29.98 -24.41 0.21
C LEU A 39 29.48 -25.58 -0.66
N TYR A 40 29.88 -25.65 -1.94
CA TYR A 40 29.47 -26.72 -2.85
C TYR A 40 29.94 -28.09 -2.36
N LYS A 41 31.16 -28.20 -1.82
CA LYS A 41 31.66 -29.45 -1.20
C LYS A 41 30.79 -29.95 -0.05
N HIS A 42 30.12 -29.06 0.68
CA HIS A 42 29.18 -29.47 1.72
C HIS A 42 27.87 -30.04 1.15
N LEU A 43 27.53 -29.71 -0.10
CA LEU A 43 26.22 -29.97 -0.72
C LEU A 43 26.26 -30.98 -1.87
N GLU A 44 27.40 -31.20 -2.52
CA GLU A 44 27.55 -32.04 -3.73
C GLU A 44 27.18 -33.51 -3.53
N THR A 45 27.16 -33.99 -2.28
CA THR A 45 26.79 -35.37 -1.92
C THR A 45 25.33 -35.51 -1.52
N VAL A 46 24.58 -34.41 -1.44
CA VAL A 46 23.17 -34.43 -1.05
C VAL A 46 22.32 -34.82 -2.28
N PRO A 47 21.47 -35.85 -2.19
CA PRO A 47 20.58 -36.23 -3.27
C PRO A 47 19.61 -35.10 -3.65
N ASP A 48 19.25 -35.04 -4.93
CA ASP A 48 18.25 -34.10 -5.43
C ASP A 48 16.93 -34.22 -4.65
N ASN A 49 16.33 -33.09 -4.31
CA ASN A 49 15.08 -32.98 -3.52
C ASN A 49 15.15 -33.50 -2.07
N ASP A 50 16.32 -33.83 -1.53
CA ASP A 50 16.48 -34.11 -0.09
C ASP A 50 16.67 -32.81 0.72
N PHE A 51 15.58 -32.04 0.82
CA PHE A 51 15.56 -30.72 1.44
C PHE A 51 15.96 -30.71 2.92
N ASP A 52 15.68 -31.79 3.67
CA ASP A 52 16.07 -31.89 5.08
C ASP A 52 17.58 -32.10 5.23
N THR A 53 18.18 -32.93 4.38
CA THR A 53 19.64 -33.07 4.36
C THR A 53 20.31 -31.78 3.90
N PHE A 54 19.78 -31.09 2.88
CA PHE A 54 20.27 -29.76 2.48
C PHE A 54 20.25 -28.77 3.66
N ALA A 55 19.14 -28.68 4.40
CA ALA A 55 19.04 -27.81 5.56
C ALA A 55 20.08 -28.15 6.64
N SER A 56 20.26 -29.44 6.96
CA SER A 56 21.24 -29.91 7.94
C SER A 56 22.68 -29.59 7.52
N LYS A 57 23.03 -29.84 6.26
CA LYS A 57 24.37 -29.57 5.70
C LYS A 57 24.67 -28.08 5.64
N LEU A 58 23.69 -27.24 5.30
CA LEU A 58 23.84 -25.78 5.32
C LEU A 58 24.05 -25.24 6.73
N VAL A 59 23.33 -25.77 7.72
CA VAL A 59 23.57 -25.44 9.13
C VAL A 59 24.97 -25.88 9.57
N GLN A 60 25.43 -27.07 9.17
CA GLN A 60 26.78 -27.51 9.45
C GLN A 60 27.83 -26.60 8.80
N ALA A 61 27.67 -26.25 7.52
CA ALA A 61 28.58 -25.38 6.78
C ALA A 61 28.70 -23.99 7.41
N GLY A 62 27.60 -23.43 7.95
CA GLY A 62 27.63 -22.14 8.65
C GLY A 62 28.41 -22.12 9.97
N SER A 63 28.82 -23.30 10.49
CA SER A 63 29.72 -23.38 11.65
C SER A 63 31.20 -23.23 11.28
N THR A 64 31.54 -23.49 10.01
CA THR A 64 32.91 -23.47 9.49
C THR A 64 33.15 -22.32 8.51
N LEU A 65 32.14 -21.94 7.73
CA LEU A 65 32.17 -20.86 6.75
C LEU A 65 31.60 -19.56 7.33
N ASP A 66 32.14 -18.42 6.90
CA ASP A 66 31.71 -17.11 7.38
C ASP A 66 30.53 -16.56 6.57
N PHE A 67 29.32 -17.07 6.84
CA PHE A 67 28.11 -16.69 6.12
C PHE A 67 27.79 -15.19 6.20
N LEU A 68 28.15 -14.50 7.29
CA LEU A 68 27.89 -13.07 7.37
C LEU A 68 28.78 -12.30 6.39
N LYS A 69 30.08 -12.62 6.34
CA LYS A 69 31.03 -11.99 5.41
C LYS A 69 30.68 -12.25 3.94
N TYR A 70 30.10 -13.41 3.64
CA TYR A 70 29.75 -13.84 2.29
C TYR A 70 28.24 -13.96 2.08
N SER A 71 27.46 -13.12 2.77
CA SER A 71 25.99 -13.21 2.74
C SER A 71 25.41 -12.97 1.35
N ASP A 72 25.93 -12.00 0.60
CA ASP A 72 25.53 -11.79 -0.80
C ASP A 72 25.81 -13.02 -1.67
N ALA A 73 27.05 -13.52 -1.66
CA ALA A 73 27.43 -14.72 -2.38
C ALA A 73 26.56 -15.94 -2.00
N LEU A 74 26.25 -16.11 -0.70
CA LEU A 74 25.40 -17.18 -0.20
C LEU A 74 23.98 -17.09 -0.80
N PHE A 75 23.38 -15.91 -0.82
CA PHE A 75 22.03 -15.73 -1.34
C PHE A 75 21.96 -15.72 -2.85
N GLU A 76 23.00 -15.23 -3.54
CA GLU A 76 23.14 -15.39 -5.00
C GLU A 76 23.17 -16.87 -5.38
N ILE A 77 23.96 -17.68 -4.68
CA ILE A 77 24.02 -19.13 -4.88
C ILE A 77 22.64 -19.79 -4.69
N PHE A 78 21.89 -19.42 -3.65
CA PHE A 78 20.59 -20.05 -3.38
C PHE A 78 19.47 -19.56 -4.30
N LEU A 79 19.42 -18.27 -4.59
CA LEU A 79 18.30 -17.64 -5.30
C LEU A 79 18.51 -17.57 -6.80
N VAL A 80 19.76 -17.54 -7.27
CA VAL A 80 20.08 -17.51 -8.70
C VAL A 80 21.15 -18.52 -9.13
N GLY A 81 21.63 -19.37 -8.24
CA GLY A 81 22.40 -20.57 -8.61
C GLY A 81 23.89 -20.36 -8.80
N GLY A 82 24.41 -19.15 -8.64
CA GLY A 82 25.83 -18.85 -8.79
C GLY A 82 26.15 -17.38 -8.45
N LEU A 83 27.44 -17.06 -8.42
CA LEU A 83 27.93 -15.71 -8.12
C LEU A 83 27.62 -14.76 -9.27
N ILE A 84 27.18 -13.55 -8.95
CA ILE A 84 26.94 -12.51 -9.96
C ILE A 84 27.99 -11.39 -9.86
N GLN A 85 28.29 -10.79 -11.01
CA GLN A 85 29.10 -9.59 -11.10
C GLN A 85 28.21 -8.34 -11.16
N PRO A 86 28.76 -7.14 -10.87
CA PRO A 86 28.04 -5.88 -11.08
C PRO A 86 27.42 -5.83 -12.48
N GLY A 87 26.13 -5.51 -12.56
CA GLY A 87 25.35 -5.56 -13.82
C GLY A 87 24.48 -6.82 -13.99
N GLY A 88 24.57 -7.79 -13.08
CA GLY A 88 23.63 -8.92 -12.98
C GLY A 88 23.93 -10.10 -13.90
N SER A 89 25.15 -10.19 -14.43
CA SER A 89 25.61 -11.38 -15.16
C SER A 89 26.33 -12.33 -14.20
N TYR A 90 26.42 -13.62 -14.54
CA TYR A 90 27.24 -14.55 -13.76
C TYR A 90 28.72 -14.22 -13.90
N VAL A 91 29.49 -14.55 -12.86
CA VAL A 91 30.95 -14.59 -12.96
C VAL A 91 31.36 -15.68 -13.95
N ASP A 92 32.19 -15.31 -14.93
CA ASP A 92 32.71 -16.24 -15.94
C ASP A 92 33.96 -16.96 -15.41
N ASP A 93 33.74 -17.92 -14.50
CA ASP A 93 34.80 -18.75 -13.91
C ASP A 93 34.59 -20.25 -14.11
N GLY A 94 33.65 -20.63 -14.98
CA GLY A 94 33.36 -22.02 -15.34
C GLY A 94 32.73 -22.87 -14.23
N ALA A 95 32.31 -22.26 -13.12
CA ALA A 95 31.70 -22.99 -12.02
C ALA A 95 30.31 -23.54 -12.39
N PRO A 96 29.96 -24.75 -11.92
CA PRO A 96 28.63 -25.31 -12.16
C PRO A 96 27.54 -24.55 -11.39
N LEU A 97 26.29 -24.78 -11.80
CA LEU A 97 25.12 -24.36 -11.05
C LEU A 97 25.16 -24.97 -9.64
N SER A 98 24.73 -24.21 -8.64
CA SER A 98 24.66 -24.66 -7.26
C SER A 98 23.88 -25.98 -7.11
N PRO A 99 24.39 -26.95 -6.32
CA PRO A 99 23.62 -28.13 -5.93
C PRO A 99 22.30 -27.78 -5.23
N PHE A 100 22.26 -26.62 -4.54
CA PHE A 100 21.06 -26.10 -3.91
C PHE A 100 20.75 -24.69 -4.42
N THR A 101 19.80 -24.60 -5.34
CA THR A 101 19.22 -23.34 -5.82
C THR A 101 17.76 -23.52 -6.19
N ILE A 102 16.96 -22.45 -6.07
CA ILE A 102 15.55 -22.45 -6.52
C ILE A 102 15.42 -22.77 -8.02
N PHE A 103 16.46 -22.57 -8.82
CA PHE A 103 16.44 -22.91 -10.25
C PHE A 103 16.42 -24.42 -10.52
N ASN A 104 16.79 -25.24 -9.53
CA ASN A 104 16.67 -26.71 -9.61
C ASN A 104 15.22 -27.19 -9.45
N ALA A 105 14.28 -26.31 -9.06
CA ALA A 105 12.86 -26.65 -9.07
C ALA A 105 12.40 -27.04 -10.48
N LYS A 106 11.32 -27.83 -10.58
CA LYS A 106 10.72 -28.26 -11.85
C LYS A 106 10.39 -27.06 -12.76
N ASP A 107 10.23 -27.32 -14.05
CA ASP A 107 9.83 -26.30 -15.03
C ASP A 107 8.58 -26.77 -15.81
N PRO A 108 7.43 -26.08 -15.70
CA PRO A 108 7.17 -24.94 -14.82
C PRO A 108 7.18 -25.33 -13.33
N ALA A 109 7.66 -24.44 -12.45
CA ALA A 109 7.65 -24.67 -11.01
C ALA A 109 6.27 -24.31 -10.44
N SER A 110 5.70 -25.19 -9.61
CA SER A 110 4.56 -24.82 -8.77
C SER A 110 5.02 -23.99 -7.56
N ILE A 111 4.08 -23.29 -6.92
CA ILE A 111 4.35 -22.57 -5.67
C ILE A 111 4.80 -23.54 -4.57
N ASP A 112 4.22 -24.75 -4.52
CA ASP A 112 4.58 -25.79 -3.55
C ASP A 112 5.99 -26.35 -3.77
N ASP A 113 6.48 -26.39 -5.00
CA ASP A 113 7.86 -26.77 -5.29
C ASP A 113 8.84 -25.74 -4.68
N LEU A 114 8.53 -24.44 -4.81
CA LEU A 114 9.37 -23.36 -4.28
C LEU A 114 9.25 -23.19 -2.76
N LYS A 115 8.10 -23.52 -2.16
CA LYS A 115 7.92 -23.55 -0.69
C LYS A 115 8.95 -24.43 0.00
N LYS A 116 9.36 -25.55 -0.62
CA LYS A 116 10.39 -26.45 -0.07
C LYS A 116 11.76 -25.77 0.04
N TYR A 117 12.16 -25.00 -0.96
CA TYR A 117 13.40 -24.21 -0.91
C TYR A 117 13.31 -23.08 0.13
N VAL A 118 12.17 -22.41 0.22
CA VAL A 118 11.91 -21.37 1.23
C VAL A 118 11.97 -21.94 2.65
N GLU A 119 11.49 -23.18 2.86
CA GLU A 119 11.57 -23.85 4.15
C GLU A 119 13.02 -24.09 4.58
N VAL A 120 13.89 -24.54 3.68
CA VAL A 120 15.33 -24.69 3.94
C VAL A 120 15.97 -23.34 4.29
N LEU A 121 15.67 -22.29 3.52
CA LEU A 121 16.13 -20.93 3.82
C LEU A 121 15.64 -20.44 5.19
N ASN A 122 14.39 -20.71 5.55
CA ASN A 122 13.81 -20.33 6.83
C ASN A 122 14.48 -21.09 7.99
N LYS A 123 14.70 -22.41 7.86
CA LYS A 123 15.46 -23.22 8.83
C LYS A 123 16.86 -22.63 9.04
N LEU A 124 17.54 -22.24 7.96
CA LEU A 124 18.86 -21.63 8.02
C LEU A 124 18.85 -20.26 8.71
N ILE A 125 17.93 -19.37 8.33
CA ILE A 125 17.80 -18.02 8.91
C ILE A 125 17.39 -18.09 10.38
N ARG A 126 16.54 -19.04 10.79
CA ARG A 126 16.22 -19.26 12.21
C ARG A 126 17.46 -19.63 13.02
N ARG A 127 18.37 -20.42 12.45
CA ARG A 127 19.64 -20.78 13.09
C ARG A 127 20.66 -19.62 13.08
N TYR A 128 20.74 -18.90 11.98
CA TYR A 128 21.67 -17.79 11.76
C TYR A 128 20.92 -16.49 11.51
N LYS A 129 20.25 -15.99 12.56
CA LYS A 129 19.35 -14.83 12.47
C LYS A 129 19.99 -13.57 11.88
N TYR A 130 21.30 -13.44 12.02
CA TYR A 130 22.07 -12.33 11.43
C TYR A 130 22.05 -12.31 9.89
N LEU A 131 21.62 -13.38 9.22
CA LEU A 131 21.49 -13.45 7.76
C LEU A 131 20.22 -12.80 7.22
N GLN A 132 19.21 -12.61 8.06
CA GLN A 132 17.93 -12.04 7.61
C GLN A 132 18.10 -10.61 7.09
N LYS A 133 18.88 -9.79 7.80
CA LYS A 133 19.07 -8.38 7.44
C LYS A 133 19.84 -8.22 6.12
N PRO A 134 20.98 -8.89 5.88
CA PRO A 134 21.63 -8.88 4.56
C PRO A 134 20.73 -9.36 3.42
N LEU A 135 19.92 -10.40 3.64
CA LEU A 135 18.96 -10.87 2.63
C LEU A 135 17.99 -9.74 2.23
N GLU A 136 17.42 -9.04 3.21
CA GLU A 136 16.43 -7.98 3.00
C GLU A 136 17.03 -6.68 2.46
N ASP A 137 18.13 -6.21 3.05
CA ASP A 137 18.69 -4.88 2.79
C ASP A 137 19.66 -4.85 1.60
N GLN A 138 20.22 -6.01 1.21
CA GLN A 138 21.31 -6.07 0.21
C GLN A 138 21.01 -7.05 -0.92
N SER A 139 20.87 -8.34 -0.61
CA SER A 139 20.85 -9.38 -1.63
C SER A 139 19.56 -9.34 -2.47
N LEU A 140 18.37 -9.31 -1.84
CA LEU A 140 17.12 -9.20 -2.60
C LEU A 140 17.00 -7.90 -3.41
N PRO A 141 17.28 -6.70 -2.87
CA PRO A 141 17.28 -5.48 -3.65
C PRO A 141 18.20 -5.54 -4.87
N THR A 142 19.39 -6.16 -4.74
CA THR A 142 20.35 -6.33 -5.83
C THR A 142 19.83 -7.30 -6.88
N LEU A 143 19.32 -8.47 -6.48
CA LEU A 143 18.75 -9.45 -7.40
C LEU A 143 17.52 -8.90 -8.13
N LEU A 144 16.61 -8.23 -7.43
CA LEU A 144 15.42 -7.61 -8.01
C LEU A 144 15.77 -6.49 -9.01
N GLN A 145 16.85 -5.74 -8.79
CA GLN A 145 17.32 -4.72 -9.73
C GLN A 145 17.70 -5.30 -11.11
N TYR A 146 18.16 -6.55 -11.15
CA TYR A 146 18.60 -7.21 -12.38
C TYR A 146 17.62 -8.29 -12.86
N ILE A 147 16.43 -8.37 -12.27
CA ILE A 147 15.47 -9.46 -12.50
C ILE A 147 15.12 -9.68 -13.98
N ASN A 148 15.20 -8.63 -14.79
CA ASN A 148 14.96 -8.66 -16.23
C ASN A 148 16.09 -9.27 -17.07
N ARG A 149 17.24 -9.60 -16.48
CA ARG A 149 18.38 -10.24 -17.15
C ARG A 149 18.22 -11.75 -17.25
N TRP A 150 17.45 -12.36 -16.35
CA TRP A 150 17.21 -13.80 -16.36
C TRP A 150 16.06 -14.18 -17.30
N PRO A 151 16.10 -15.38 -17.90
CA PRO A 151 14.99 -15.92 -18.67
C PRO A 151 13.69 -15.96 -17.87
N PRO A 152 12.51 -15.88 -18.52
CA PRO A 152 11.22 -15.87 -17.82
C PRO A 152 11.05 -17.00 -16.80
N GLN A 153 11.49 -18.22 -17.11
CA GLN A 153 11.37 -19.36 -16.20
C GLN A 153 12.14 -19.16 -14.88
N GLN A 154 13.34 -18.56 -14.95
CA GLN A 154 14.17 -18.26 -13.78
C GLN A 154 13.64 -17.02 -13.03
N ARG A 155 13.29 -15.97 -13.79
CA ARG A 155 12.66 -14.75 -13.27
C ARG A 155 11.42 -15.07 -12.44
N ASP A 156 10.55 -15.94 -12.95
CA ASP A 156 9.29 -16.28 -12.32
C ASP A 156 9.51 -17.11 -11.05
N LYS A 157 10.46 -18.06 -11.06
CA LYS A 157 10.88 -18.78 -9.84
C LYS A 157 11.41 -17.84 -8.75
N LEU A 158 12.23 -16.86 -9.11
CA LEU A 158 12.73 -15.85 -8.19
C LEU A 158 11.59 -14.98 -7.63
N ALA A 159 10.72 -14.47 -8.49
CA ALA A 159 9.56 -13.66 -8.10
C ALA A 159 8.61 -14.43 -7.17
N THR A 160 8.27 -15.68 -7.48
CA THR A 160 7.46 -16.54 -6.61
C THR A 160 8.12 -16.77 -5.26
N THR A 161 9.44 -17.04 -5.24
CA THR A 161 10.21 -17.22 -4.00
C THR A 161 10.17 -15.96 -3.13
N VAL A 162 10.31 -14.77 -3.74
CA VAL A 162 10.19 -13.49 -3.02
C VAL A 162 8.79 -13.32 -2.41
N GLY A 163 7.72 -13.64 -3.15
CA GLY A 163 6.35 -13.61 -2.64
C GLY A 163 6.16 -14.52 -1.41
N LEU A 164 6.73 -15.73 -1.44
CA LEU A 164 6.71 -16.66 -0.31
C LEU A 164 7.48 -16.12 0.91
N LEU A 165 8.68 -15.57 0.71
CA LEU A 165 9.49 -14.97 1.78
C LEU A 165 8.75 -13.79 2.45
N LEU A 166 8.08 -12.95 1.65
CA LEU A 166 7.28 -11.83 2.13
C LEU A 166 6.05 -12.31 2.93
N SER A 167 5.33 -13.32 2.43
CA SER A 167 4.12 -13.85 3.07
C SER A 167 4.40 -14.43 4.47
N GLN A 168 5.60 -14.99 4.66
CA GLN A 168 6.05 -15.56 5.93
C GLN A 168 6.77 -14.54 6.83
N SER A 169 6.82 -13.26 6.45
CA SER A 169 7.58 -12.21 7.16
C SER A 169 9.06 -12.56 7.38
N ILE A 170 9.66 -13.34 6.47
CA ILE A 170 11.10 -13.62 6.47
C ILE A 170 11.87 -12.40 5.97
N VAL A 171 11.28 -11.63 5.05
CA VAL A 171 11.77 -10.32 4.60
C VAL A 171 10.60 -9.34 4.53
N SER A 172 10.86 -8.04 4.60
CA SER A 172 9.84 -7.02 4.37
C SER A 172 9.71 -6.61 2.89
N ALA A 173 8.59 -5.96 2.57
CA ALA A 173 8.30 -5.48 1.22
C ALA A 173 9.20 -4.32 0.77
N ALA A 174 10.10 -3.80 1.63
CA ALA A 174 11.03 -2.74 1.26
C ALA A 174 11.94 -3.14 0.09
N CYS A 175 12.29 -4.43 -0.05
CA CYS A 175 13.07 -4.92 -1.17
C CYS A 175 12.41 -4.70 -2.55
N LEU A 176 11.08 -4.58 -2.59
CA LEU A 176 10.33 -4.34 -3.82
C LEU A 176 10.59 -2.96 -4.43
N GLN A 177 11.11 -1.99 -3.66
CA GLN A 177 11.48 -0.67 -4.18
C GLN A 177 12.50 -0.76 -5.33
N SER A 178 13.34 -1.80 -5.36
CA SER A 178 14.26 -2.01 -6.48
C SER A 178 13.56 -2.19 -7.82
N LEU A 179 12.30 -2.63 -7.82
CA LEU A 179 11.51 -2.82 -9.04
C LEU A 179 10.99 -1.51 -9.64
N THR A 180 11.01 -0.38 -8.91
CA THR A 180 10.54 0.92 -9.43
C THR A 180 11.62 1.68 -10.22
N LYS A 181 12.81 1.10 -10.39
CA LYS A 181 13.91 1.69 -11.18
C LYS A 181 13.51 1.83 -12.65
N ASP A 182 13.92 2.93 -13.28
CA ASP A 182 13.55 3.32 -14.65
C ASP A 182 13.72 2.21 -15.70
N HIS A 183 14.79 1.42 -15.62
CA HIS A 183 15.06 0.35 -16.60
C HIS A 183 14.12 -0.86 -16.44
N LEU A 184 13.44 -1.02 -15.31
CA LEU A 184 12.47 -2.10 -15.06
C LEU A 184 11.03 -1.67 -15.36
N VAL A 185 10.70 -0.40 -15.15
CA VAL A 185 9.32 0.09 -15.36
C VAL A 185 8.98 0.31 -16.83
N LYS A 186 9.95 0.57 -17.72
CA LYS A 186 9.69 0.93 -19.13
C LYS A 186 8.94 -0.11 -19.98
N ASN A 187 9.09 -1.40 -19.68
CA ASN A 187 8.57 -2.51 -20.52
C ASN A 187 7.64 -3.46 -19.74
N ASP A 188 6.88 -2.93 -18.78
CA ASP A 188 6.00 -3.71 -17.88
C ASP A 188 6.72 -4.81 -17.07
N ALA A 189 8.06 -4.88 -17.10
CA ALA A 189 8.83 -5.94 -16.44
C ALA A 189 8.64 -5.88 -14.92
N SER A 190 8.66 -4.67 -14.36
CA SER A 190 8.41 -4.41 -12.95
C SER A 190 7.03 -4.89 -12.49
N VAL A 191 5.95 -4.45 -13.16
CA VAL A 191 4.58 -4.85 -12.79
C VAL A 191 4.31 -6.34 -13.04
N THR A 192 4.90 -6.94 -14.08
CA THR A 192 4.81 -8.38 -14.34
C THR A 192 5.41 -9.19 -13.20
N VAL A 193 6.61 -8.81 -12.75
CA VAL A 193 7.26 -9.43 -11.59
C VAL A 193 6.42 -9.22 -10.32
N LEU A 194 5.88 -8.01 -10.13
CA LEU A 194 5.03 -7.71 -8.97
C LEU A 194 3.78 -8.59 -8.92
N ALA A 195 3.12 -8.84 -10.06
CA ALA A 195 1.98 -9.74 -10.14
C ALA A 195 2.34 -11.17 -9.72
N ILE A 196 3.49 -11.70 -10.13
CA ILE A 196 3.94 -13.04 -9.74
C ILE A 196 4.21 -13.10 -8.22
N ILE A 197 4.83 -12.05 -7.67
CA ILE A 197 5.06 -11.92 -6.22
C ILE A 197 3.73 -11.91 -5.46
N PHE A 198 2.76 -11.10 -5.90
CA PHE A 198 1.45 -11.00 -5.25
C PHE A 198 0.66 -12.31 -5.37
N ARG A 199 0.70 -12.98 -6.52
CA ARG A 199 0.09 -14.30 -6.71
C ARG A 199 0.61 -15.30 -5.69
N ALA A 200 1.93 -15.37 -5.51
CA ALA A 200 2.55 -16.26 -4.54
C ALA A 200 2.21 -15.86 -3.09
N TYR A 201 2.19 -14.57 -2.79
CA TYR A 201 1.85 -14.04 -1.47
C TYR A 201 0.41 -14.38 -1.05
N LEU A 202 -0.53 -14.20 -1.97
CA LEU A 202 -1.97 -14.35 -1.73
C LEU A 202 -2.44 -15.80 -1.67
N VAL A 203 -1.55 -16.79 -1.89
CA VAL A 203 -1.87 -18.20 -1.63
C VAL A 203 -2.09 -18.44 -0.13
N ASP A 204 -1.24 -17.86 0.72
CA ASP A 204 -1.23 -18.13 2.16
C ASP A 204 -1.75 -16.94 3.00
N GLN A 205 -1.95 -15.77 2.40
CA GLN A 205 -2.27 -14.52 3.11
C GLN A 205 -3.39 -13.73 2.44
N SER A 206 -4.11 -12.93 3.22
CA SER A 206 -5.17 -12.05 2.70
C SER A 206 -4.61 -10.78 2.05
N MET A 207 -5.47 -10.08 1.30
CA MET A 207 -5.13 -8.79 0.71
C MET A 207 -4.87 -7.71 1.77
N GLU A 208 -5.54 -7.74 2.91
CA GLU A 208 -5.31 -6.83 4.05
C GLU A 208 -3.93 -7.04 4.67
N HIS A 209 -3.49 -8.30 4.75
CA HIS A 209 -2.15 -8.63 5.21
C HIS A 209 -1.10 -8.12 4.21
N LEU A 210 -1.31 -8.33 2.91
CA LEU A 210 -0.46 -7.78 1.85
C LEU A 210 -0.40 -6.24 1.91
N ALA A 211 -1.55 -5.57 2.01
CA ALA A 211 -1.63 -4.12 2.13
C ALA A 211 -0.83 -3.58 3.32
N THR A 212 -0.88 -4.29 4.45
CA THR A 212 -0.10 -3.94 5.65
C THR A 212 1.40 -4.14 5.42
N ALA A 213 1.80 -5.22 4.76
CA ALA A 213 3.20 -5.48 4.42
C ALA A 213 3.75 -4.42 3.45
N LEU A 214 2.99 -4.05 2.41
CA LEU A 214 3.34 -2.99 1.47
C LEU A 214 3.54 -1.64 2.17
N ARG A 215 2.60 -1.27 3.06
CA ARG A 215 2.70 -0.04 3.86
C ARG A 215 3.96 -0.02 4.71
N ARG A 216 4.28 -1.12 5.40
CA ARG A 216 5.51 -1.23 6.23
C ARG A 216 6.78 -1.19 5.39
N GLY A 217 6.75 -1.73 4.16
CA GLY A 217 7.83 -1.64 3.18
C GLY A 217 7.93 -0.30 2.45
N ASN A 218 7.14 0.70 2.84
CA ASN A 218 7.06 2.02 2.19
C ASN A 218 6.70 1.94 0.69
N ILE A 219 5.92 0.92 0.29
CA ILE A 219 5.33 0.81 -1.04
C ILE A 219 3.96 1.51 -1.01
N LYS A 220 3.95 2.81 -1.31
CA LYS A 220 2.75 3.65 -1.22
C LYS A 220 1.90 3.58 -2.48
N GLU A 221 2.52 3.75 -3.65
CA GLU A 221 1.83 3.82 -4.93
C GLU A 221 2.16 2.63 -5.83
N LEU A 222 1.15 1.80 -6.12
CA LEU A 222 1.32 0.65 -7.02
C LEU A 222 1.60 1.07 -8.47
N LEU A 223 1.15 2.27 -8.86
CA LEU A 223 1.43 2.83 -10.19
C LEU A 223 2.92 3.08 -10.41
N ASP A 224 3.75 3.16 -9.36
CA ASP A 224 5.19 3.33 -9.53
C ASP A 224 5.89 2.15 -10.22
N PHE A 225 5.24 0.98 -10.26
CA PHE A 225 5.73 -0.22 -10.95
C PHE A 225 5.34 -0.25 -12.44
N PHE A 226 4.49 0.69 -12.88
CA PHE A 226 4.07 0.82 -14.27
C PHE A 226 4.95 1.82 -15.02
N PRO A 227 5.06 1.70 -16.36
CA PRO A 227 5.70 2.71 -17.20
C PRO A 227 5.11 4.11 -16.92
N PRO A 228 5.92 5.19 -16.88
CA PRO A 228 5.44 6.54 -16.55
C PRO A 228 4.23 7.01 -17.38
N ASN A 229 4.19 6.65 -18.66
CA ASN A 229 3.10 6.99 -19.59
C ASN A 229 1.86 6.09 -19.47
N ARG A 230 1.84 5.15 -18.53
CA ARG A 230 0.75 4.18 -18.29
C ARG A 230 0.33 4.11 -16.81
N ARG A 231 0.70 5.13 -16.02
CA ARG A 231 0.32 5.24 -14.61
C ARG A 231 -1.12 5.73 -14.50
N ASP A 232 -2.06 4.82 -14.73
CA ASP A 232 -3.49 5.08 -14.67
C ASP A 232 -4.21 3.95 -13.93
N GLY A 233 -5.24 4.31 -13.15
CA GLY A 233 -5.99 3.37 -12.32
C GLY A 233 -6.75 2.31 -13.12
N LYS A 234 -7.26 2.65 -14.31
CA LYS A 234 -7.95 1.68 -15.19
C LYS A 234 -6.97 0.68 -15.77
N ILE A 235 -5.79 1.15 -16.19
CA ILE A 235 -4.71 0.28 -16.68
C ILE A 235 -4.29 -0.71 -15.58
N LEU A 236 -4.19 -0.25 -14.32
CA LEU A 236 -3.90 -1.12 -13.19
C LEU A 236 -5.00 -2.18 -12.97
N ASP A 237 -6.27 -1.77 -12.96
CA ASP A 237 -7.41 -2.68 -12.78
C ASP A 237 -7.42 -3.77 -13.87
N GLU A 238 -7.33 -3.36 -15.14
CA GLU A 238 -7.29 -4.27 -16.30
C GLU A 238 -6.11 -5.24 -16.22
N PHE A 239 -4.92 -4.75 -15.86
CA PHE A 239 -3.71 -5.56 -15.74
C PHE A 239 -3.87 -6.65 -14.68
N PHE A 240 -4.26 -6.29 -13.46
CA PHE A 240 -4.37 -7.27 -12.38
C PHE A 240 -5.53 -8.25 -12.60
N ARG A 241 -6.64 -7.84 -13.22
CA ARG A 241 -7.70 -8.79 -13.62
C ARG A 241 -7.21 -9.79 -14.66
N LYS A 242 -6.47 -9.32 -15.68
CA LYS A 242 -5.85 -10.19 -16.69
C LYS A 242 -4.87 -11.19 -16.06
N GLU A 243 -4.14 -10.78 -15.03
CA GLU A 243 -3.25 -11.64 -14.25
C GLU A 243 -3.98 -12.56 -13.26
N ASN A 244 -5.31 -12.60 -13.24
CA ASN A 244 -6.12 -13.36 -12.27
C ASN A 244 -5.92 -12.91 -10.81
N LEU A 245 -5.73 -11.61 -10.60
CA LEU A 245 -5.54 -10.94 -9.32
C LEU A 245 -6.61 -9.85 -9.10
N SER A 246 -7.88 -10.16 -9.40
CA SER A 246 -9.01 -9.23 -9.23
C SER A 246 -9.11 -8.64 -7.82
N VAL A 247 -8.71 -9.40 -6.79
CA VAL A 247 -8.67 -8.92 -5.40
C VAL A 247 -7.73 -7.72 -5.22
N VAL A 248 -6.62 -7.65 -5.97
CA VAL A 248 -5.69 -6.52 -5.92
C VAL A 248 -6.29 -5.31 -6.63
N ALA A 249 -6.91 -5.53 -7.79
CA ALA A 249 -7.59 -4.50 -8.57
C ALA A 249 -8.73 -3.84 -7.77
N GLU A 250 -9.60 -4.65 -7.16
CA GLU A 250 -10.72 -4.21 -6.33
C GLU A 250 -10.24 -3.48 -5.07
N TRP A 251 -9.21 -4.00 -4.40
CA TRP A 251 -8.60 -3.34 -3.27
C TRP A 251 -8.04 -1.96 -3.65
N TYR A 252 -7.32 -1.86 -4.77
CA TYR A 252 -6.75 -0.61 -5.24
C TYR A 252 -7.84 0.40 -5.55
N THR A 253 -8.87 0.01 -6.32
CA THR A 253 -10.00 0.88 -6.66
C THR A 253 -10.73 1.37 -5.42
N LYS A 254 -11.02 0.48 -4.46
CA LYS A 254 -11.64 0.86 -3.17
C LYS A 254 -10.76 1.83 -2.38
N ARG A 255 -9.44 1.61 -2.37
CA ARG A 255 -8.49 2.50 -1.70
C ARG A 255 -8.43 3.88 -2.36
N GLN A 256 -8.36 3.95 -3.69
CA GLN A 256 -8.35 5.23 -4.41
C GLN A 256 -9.65 5.99 -4.18
N TYR A 257 -10.78 5.29 -4.19
CA TYR A 257 -12.08 5.87 -3.87
C TYR A 257 -12.11 6.48 -2.46
N ALA A 258 -11.62 5.75 -1.45
CA ALA A 258 -11.53 6.27 -0.08
C ALA A 258 -10.61 7.50 0.01
N LEU A 259 -9.44 7.47 -0.64
CA LEU A 259 -8.50 8.59 -0.66
C LEU A 259 -9.10 9.85 -1.32
N ALA A 260 -9.85 9.69 -2.40
CA ALA A 260 -10.54 10.80 -3.05
C ALA A 260 -11.59 11.45 -2.12
N LYS A 261 -12.37 10.63 -1.40
CA LYS A 261 -13.33 11.13 -0.40
C LYS A 261 -12.61 11.88 0.73
N ASP A 262 -11.57 11.28 1.31
CA ASP A 262 -10.80 11.89 2.40
C ASP A 262 -10.12 13.20 1.96
N SER A 263 -9.62 13.26 0.72
CA SER A 263 -9.02 14.47 0.14
C SER A 263 -10.03 15.62 0.03
N VAL A 264 -11.23 15.35 -0.47
CA VAL A 264 -12.31 16.37 -0.56
C VAL A 264 -12.74 16.84 0.83
N ILE A 265 -12.97 15.91 1.77
CA ILE A 265 -13.40 16.22 3.14
C ILE A 265 -12.33 17.06 3.86
N SER A 266 -11.06 16.68 3.76
CA SER A 266 -9.95 17.39 4.41
C SER A 266 -9.76 18.80 3.87
N GLU A 267 -9.87 18.98 2.56
CA GLU A 267 -9.75 20.30 1.91
C GLU A 267 -10.89 21.24 2.32
N LEU A 268 -12.14 20.75 2.25
CA LEU A 268 -13.30 21.51 2.70
C LEU A 268 -13.14 21.98 4.14
N LYS A 269 -12.71 21.06 5.02
CA LYS A 269 -12.47 21.38 6.42
C LYS A 269 -11.46 22.50 6.57
N ASP A 270 -10.32 22.40 5.88
CA ASP A 270 -9.25 23.38 5.95
C ASP A 270 -9.70 24.76 5.47
N LEU A 271 -10.32 24.85 4.28
CA LEU A 271 -10.80 26.11 3.72
C LEU A 271 -11.89 26.75 4.59
N CYS A 272 -12.81 25.95 5.16
CA CYS A 272 -13.82 26.45 6.08
C CYS A 272 -13.21 26.99 7.39
N GLN A 273 -12.16 26.35 7.92
CA GLN A 273 -11.46 26.82 9.12
C GLN A 273 -10.71 28.15 8.88
N HIS A 274 -10.18 28.34 7.66
CA HIS A 274 -9.59 29.60 7.22
C HIS A 274 -10.64 30.67 6.83
N GLN A 275 -11.93 30.32 6.89
CA GLN A 275 -13.04 31.22 6.54
C GLN A 275 -12.96 31.74 5.10
N GLU A 276 -12.49 30.89 4.18
CA GLU A 276 -12.45 31.21 2.76
C GLU A 276 -13.86 31.48 2.20
N PRO A 277 -14.00 32.37 1.19
CA PRO A 277 -15.27 32.62 0.52
C PRO A 277 -15.85 31.36 -0.13
N ALA A 278 -17.18 31.29 -0.24
CA ALA A 278 -17.87 30.14 -0.82
C ALA A 278 -17.41 29.86 -2.26
N GLU A 279 -17.21 30.90 -3.07
CA GLU A 279 -16.76 30.78 -4.46
C GLU A 279 -15.37 30.12 -4.56
N THR A 280 -14.46 30.49 -3.65
CA THR A 280 -13.11 29.90 -3.56
C THR A 280 -13.21 28.42 -3.18
N ILE A 281 -14.05 28.09 -2.20
CA ILE A 281 -14.27 26.70 -1.76
C ILE A 281 -14.84 25.87 -2.91
N ILE A 282 -15.86 26.37 -3.61
CA ILE A 282 -16.49 25.67 -4.74
C ILE A 282 -15.46 25.40 -5.83
N ALA A 283 -14.69 26.41 -6.23
CA ALA A 283 -13.64 26.26 -7.25
C ALA A 283 -12.57 25.23 -6.84
N ALA A 284 -12.16 25.22 -5.58
CA ALA A 284 -11.17 24.26 -5.08
C ALA A 284 -11.68 22.80 -5.17
N ILE A 285 -12.96 22.57 -4.84
CA ILE A 285 -13.55 21.23 -4.94
C ILE A 285 -13.80 20.81 -6.40
N GLN A 286 -14.21 21.74 -7.26
CA GLN A 286 -14.31 21.48 -8.70
C GLN A 286 -12.97 21.07 -9.30
N ASN A 287 -11.88 21.78 -8.99
CA ASN A 287 -10.53 21.43 -9.44
C ASN A 287 -10.11 20.01 -8.97
N LYS A 288 -10.42 19.64 -7.73
CA LYS A 288 -10.15 18.26 -7.26
C LYS A 288 -10.92 17.19 -8.02
N LEU A 289 -12.14 17.50 -8.45
CA LEU A 289 -12.97 16.54 -9.19
C LEU A 289 -12.48 16.33 -10.63
N GLU A 290 -11.77 17.30 -11.20
CA GLU A 290 -11.07 17.11 -12.48
C GLU A 290 -9.96 16.07 -12.37
N GLU A 291 -9.24 16.05 -11.24
CA GLU A 291 -8.18 15.07 -10.99
C GLU A 291 -8.72 13.71 -10.49
N GLN A 292 -9.74 13.74 -9.63
CA GLN A 292 -10.27 12.58 -8.92
C GLN A 292 -11.81 12.61 -8.90
N PRO A 293 -12.47 12.13 -9.97
CA PRO A 293 -13.92 12.20 -10.08
C PRO A 293 -14.60 11.31 -9.04
N LEU A 294 -15.64 11.87 -8.41
CA LEU A 294 -16.55 11.16 -7.52
C LEU A 294 -17.96 11.16 -8.09
N PRO A 295 -18.75 10.10 -7.87
CA PRO A 295 -20.18 10.13 -8.15
C PRO A 295 -20.85 11.29 -7.40
N GLU A 296 -21.76 12.01 -8.06
CA GLU A 296 -22.41 13.21 -7.50
C GLU A 296 -23.10 12.96 -6.14
N THR A 297 -23.74 11.79 -5.98
CA THR A 297 -24.37 11.39 -4.72
C THR A 297 -23.37 11.19 -3.58
N GLU A 298 -22.13 10.85 -3.89
CA GLU A 298 -21.07 10.72 -2.89
C GLU A 298 -20.32 12.02 -2.67
N LEU A 299 -20.20 12.85 -3.71
CA LEU A 299 -19.66 14.19 -3.59
C LEU A 299 -20.49 14.99 -2.58
N ILE A 300 -21.82 15.03 -2.71
CA ILE A 300 -22.66 15.80 -1.77
C ILE A 300 -22.55 15.28 -0.32
N GLN A 301 -22.33 13.97 -0.13
CA GLN A 301 -22.04 13.40 1.18
C GLN A 301 -20.70 13.90 1.73
N CYS A 302 -19.64 13.88 0.92
CA CYS A 302 -18.32 14.42 1.29
C CYS A 302 -18.39 15.92 1.59
N VAL A 303 -19.16 16.68 0.80
CA VAL A 303 -19.38 18.12 1.01
C VAL A 303 -19.98 18.36 2.38
N TRP A 304 -21.11 17.72 2.69
CA TRP A 304 -21.72 17.81 4.02
C TRP A 304 -20.75 17.42 5.15
N GLN A 305 -20.04 16.30 5.00
CA GLN A 305 -19.09 15.82 6.02
C GLN A 305 -17.94 16.80 6.25
N GLY A 306 -17.33 17.33 5.18
CA GLY A 306 -16.28 18.34 5.25
C GLY A 306 -16.75 19.59 5.99
N LEU A 307 -17.90 20.13 5.60
CA LEU A 307 -18.52 21.30 6.21
C LEU A 307 -18.80 21.08 7.71
N MET A 308 -19.49 19.98 8.07
CA MET A 308 -19.82 19.69 9.46
C MET A 308 -18.57 19.39 10.31
N SER A 309 -17.49 18.87 9.71
CA SER A 309 -16.22 18.63 10.40
C SER A 309 -15.43 19.90 10.73
N SER A 310 -15.79 21.04 10.11
CA SER A 310 -15.22 22.36 10.40
C SER A 310 -15.91 23.08 11.56
N VAL A 311 -17.10 22.62 11.96
CA VAL A 311 -17.91 23.24 13.02
C VAL A 311 -17.36 22.88 14.40
N ASP A 312 -17.22 23.90 15.25
CA ASP A 312 -16.93 23.71 16.67
C ASP A 312 -18.21 23.40 17.45
N TRP A 313 -18.38 22.14 17.83
CA TRP A 313 -19.53 21.66 18.61
C TRP A 313 -19.35 21.78 20.14
N SER A 314 -18.49 22.70 20.61
CA SER A 314 -18.24 22.98 22.03
C SER A 314 -19.32 23.83 22.72
N ALA A 315 -20.32 24.30 21.96
CA ALA A 315 -21.43 25.09 22.49
C ALA A 315 -22.24 24.34 23.57
N ARG A 316 -22.93 25.10 24.43
CA ARG A 316 -23.77 24.54 25.49
C ARG A 316 -24.92 23.71 24.90
N PRO A 317 -25.38 22.65 25.59
CA PRO A 317 -26.43 21.76 25.07
C PRO A 317 -27.70 22.47 24.59
N ASP A 318 -28.12 23.55 25.26
CA ASP A 318 -29.30 24.36 24.91
C ASP A 318 -29.09 25.26 23.67
N GLN A 319 -27.86 25.43 23.20
CA GLN A 319 -27.50 26.27 22.06
C GLN A 319 -27.11 25.46 20.81
N ILE A 320 -26.89 24.15 20.95
CA ILE A 320 -26.39 23.29 19.87
C ILE A 320 -27.33 23.23 18.66
N GLU A 321 -28.65 23.19 18.88
CA GLU A 321 -29.63 23.20 17.78
C GLU A 321 -29.58 24.52 16.99
N GLY A 322 -29.51 25.66 17.69
CA GLY A 322 -29.40 26.98 17.05
C GLY A 322 -28.07 27.16 16.31
N LEU A 323 -26.97 26.64 16.87
CA LEU A 323 -25.68 26.59 16.21
C LEU A 323 -25.76 25.81 14.89
N ALA A 324 -26.33 24.60 14.92
CA ALA A 324 -26.47 23.77 13.74
C ALA A 324 -27.20 24.50 12.60
N LEU A 325 -28.34 25.14 12.90
CA LEU A 325 -29.11 25.89 11.90
C LEU A 325 -28.32 27.07 11.32
N ARG A 326 -27.56 27.78 12.16
CA ARG A 326 -26.73 28.90 11.71
C ARG A 326 -25.61 28.43 10.79
N GLU A 327 -24.89 27.36 11.16
CA GLU A 327 -23.79 26.85 10.35
C GLU A 327 -24.31 26.25 9.03
N VAL A 328 -25.43 25.50 9.04
CA VAL A 328 -26.06 25.04 7.80
C VAL A 328 -26.45 26.21 6.91
N GLY A 329 -27.06 27.26 7.47
CA GLY A 329 -27.41 28.47 6.72
C GLY A 329 -26.20 29.20 6.14
N LYS A 330 -25.07 29.19 6.85
CA LYS A 330 -23.78 29.73 6.38
C LYS A 330 -23.20 28.90 5.22
N PHE A 331 -23.33 27.58 5.28
CA PHE A 331 -22.78 26.68 4.26
C PHE A 331 -23.69 26.46 3.07
N ALA A 332 -24.93 26.95 3.10
CA ALA A 332 -25.91 26.75 2.03
C ALA A 332 -25.40 27.13 0.63
N PRO A 333 -24.70 28.27 0.41
CA PRO A 333 -24.16 28.58 -0.92
C PRO A 333 -23.17 27.54 -1.47
N ILE A 334 -22.42 26.87 -0.58
CA ILE A 334 -21.51 25.78 -0.97
C ILE A 334 -22.31 24.52 -1.29
N LEU A 335 -23.30 24.18 -0.47
CA LEU A 335 -24.15 23.00 -0.67
C LEU A 335 -24.94 23.09 -1.98
N GLU A 336 -25.56 24.25 -2.25
CA GLU A 336 -26.33 24.54 -3.46
C GLU A 336 -25.52 24.23 -4.73
N ALA A 337 -24.26 24.71 -4.80
CA ALA A 337 -23.39 24.52 -5.97
C ALA A 337 -23.12 23.04 -6.32
N PHE A 338 -23.24 22.12 -5.35
CA PHE A 338 -23.03 20.69 -5.54
C PHE A 338 -24.33 19.87 -5.47
N CYS A 339 -25.48 20.51 -5.25
CA CYS A 339 -26.78 19.86 -5.10
C CYS A 339 -27.64 20.00 -6.37
N ASN A 340 -27.12 19.53 -7.50
CA ASN A 340 -27.74 19.71 -8.81
C ASN A 340 -28.70 18.58 -9.18
N GLY A 341 -29.94 18.67 -8.71
CA GLY A 341 -31.07 17.87 -9.20
C GLY A 341 -31.59 16.80 -8.24
N PRO A 342 -32.75 16.18 -8.58
CA PRO A 342 -33.61 15.52 -7.58
C PRO A 342 -32.93 14.37 -6.83
N LYS A 343 -32.09 13.61 -7.51
CA LYS A 343 -31.37 12.48 -6.90
C LYS A 343 -30.33 12.96 -5.87
N ILE A 344 -29.66 14.08 -6.15
CA ILE A 344 -28.62 14.64 -5.27
C ILE A 344 -29.28 15.30 -4.06
N GLU A 345 -30.39 16.01 -4.26
CA GLU A 345 -31.17 16.61 -3.17
C GLU A 345 -31.64 15.55 -2.17
N VAL A 346 -32.21 14.44 -2.64
CA VAL A 346 -32.58 13.31 -1.77
C VAL A 346 -31.35 12.69 -1.10
N ALA A 347 -30.19 12.66 -1.76
CA ALA A 347 -28.94 12.21 -1.16
C ALA A 347 -28.46 13.16 -0.06
N LEU A 348 -28.58 14.47 -0.23
CA LEU A 348 -28.31 15.47 0.80
C LEU A 348 -29.23 15.26 2.00
N ILE A 349 -30.55 15.16 1.80
CA ILE A 349 -31.52 14.91 2.88
C ILE A 349 -31.17 13.63 3.66
N ASN A 350 -30.84 12.55 2.94
CA ASN A 350 -30.41 11.29 3.57
C ASN A 350 -29.11 11.45 4.37
N THR A 351 -28.18 12.28 3.90
CA THR A 351 -26.92 12.58 4.60
C THR A 351 -27.19 13.33 5.89
N VAL A 352 -28.05 14.36 5.85
CA VAL A 352 -28.49 15.10 7.04
C VAL A 352 -29.22 14.17 8.00
N GLN A 353 -30.10 13.30 7.52
CA GLN A 353 -30.86 12.35 8.35
C GLN A 353 -29.91 11.45 9.15
N VAL A 354 -28.92 10.84 8.48
CA VAL A 354 -27.93 9.98 9.13
C VAL A 354 -27.08 10.78 10.12
N HIS A 355 -26.64 11.98 9.74
CA HIS A 355 -25.87 12.85 10.62
C HIS A 355 -26.63 13.24 11.90
N CYS A 356 -27.90 13.65 11.78
CA CYS A 356 -28.76 13.97 12.92
C CYS A 356 -29.14 12.74 13.76
N TYR A 357 -29.09 11.53 13.19
CA TYR A 357 -29.26 10.29 13.95
C TYR A 357 -28.02 9.95 14.77
N ASP A 358 -26.84 10.06 14.16
CA ASP A 358 -25.55 9.77 14.80
C ASP A 358 -25.19 10.83 15.85
N GLU A 359 -25.61 12.09 15.64
CA GLU A 359 -25.44 13.20 16.59
C GLU A 359 -26.75 13.52 17.32
N ALA A 360 -26.99 12.81 18.42
CA ALA A 360 -28.23 12.94 19.21
C ALA A 360 -28.51 14.37 19.69
N ARG A 361 -27.49 15.23 19.82
CA ARG A 361 -27.65 16.63 20.27
C ARG A 361 -28.37 17.53 19.27
N ILE A 362 -28.38 17.16 17.98
CA ILE A 362 -29.07 17.92 16.91
C ILE A 362 -30.23 17.13 16.28
N MET A 363 -30.60 15.97 16.85
CA MET A 363 -31.64 15.11 16.29
C MET A 363 -32.98 15.85 16.07
N LYS A 364 -33.33 16.74 17.00
CA LYS A 364 -34.56 17.55 16.92
C LYS A 364 -34.47 18.73 15.94
N ALA A 365 -33.25 19.13 15.54
CA ALA A 365 -33.04 20.20 14.58
C ALA A 365 -33.37 19.76 13.15
N PHE A 366 -33.45 18.46 12.87
CA PHE A 366 -33.63 17.92 11.52
C PHE A 366 -34.75 18.60 10.70
N PRO A 367 -35.99 18.77 11.18
CA PRO A 367 -37.04 19.45 10.40
C PRO A 367 -36.71 20.91 10.09
N GLN A 368 -36.02 21.60 11.00
CA GLN A 368 -35.60 22.99 10.81
C GLN A 368 -34.41 23.09 9.85
N ILE A 369 -33.51 22.10 9.86
CA ILE A 369 -32.43 21.99 8.87
C ILE A 369 -33.02 21.83 7.47
N LEU A 370 -34.04 20.98 7.29
CA LEU A 370 -34.73 20.85 5.99
C LEU A 370 -35.35 22.18 5.55
N LYS A 371 -35.99 22.93 6.46
CA LYS A 371 -36.53 24.26 6.15
C LYS A 371 -35.43 25.24 5.73
N VAL A 372 -34.28 25.24 6.41
CA VAL A 372 -33.14 26.09 6.05
C VAL A 372 -32.64 25.75 4.65
N LEU A 373 -32.46 24.47 4.35
CA LEU A 373 -32.00 24.01 3.04
C LEU A 373 -33.01 24.32 1.93
N TYR A 374 -34.30 24.13 2.20
CA TYR A 374 -35.39 24.48 1.27
C TYR A 374 -35.42 25.99 0.98
N ASN A 375 -35.39 26.82 2.03
CA ASN A 375 -35.39 28.29 1.89
C ASN A 375 -34.11 28.86 1.26
N LYS A 376 -33.10 28.03 1.06
CA LYS A 376 -31.80 28.38 0.46
C LYS A 376 -31.57 27.65 -0.86
N ASP A 377 -32.64 27.14 -1.46
CA ASP A 377 -32.63 26.51 -2.78
C ASP A 377 -31.68 25.29 -2.89
N CYS A 378 -31.31 24.69 -1.75
CA CYS A 378 -30.45 23.51 -1.72
C CYS A 378 -31.24 22.21 -1.96
N ILE A 379 -32.54 22.20 -1.65
CA ILE A 379 -33.44 21.06 -1.85
C ILE A 379 -34.83 21.55 -2.23
N SER A 380 -35.52 20.80 -3.10
CA SER A 380 -36.90 21.05 -3.51
C SER A 380 -37.93 20.45 -2.57
N ASP A 381 -39.17 20.95 -2.68
CA ASP A 381 -40.39 20.32 -2.17
C ASP A 381 -40.48 18.85 -2.60
N GLN A 382 -40.26 18.56 -3.89
CA GLN A 382 -40.31 17.22 -4.47
C GLN A 382 -39.31 16.27 -3.82
N ALA A 383 -38.07 16.73 -3.57
CA ALA A 383 -37.08 15.93 -2.89
C ALA A 383 -37.48 15.59 -1.45
N ILE A 384 -38.07 16.55 -0.72
CA ILE A 384 -38.55 16.35 0.65
C ILE A 384 -39.72 15.36 0.68
N ILE A 385 -40.72 15.55 -0.20
CA ILE A 385 -41.89 14.67 -0.33
C ILE A 385 -41.45 13.25 -0.71
N TYR A 386 -40.57 13.11 -1.70
CA TYR A 386 -40.03 11.82 -2.12
C TYR A 386 -39.28 11.11 -0.99
N TRP A 387 -38.40 11.84 -0.29
CA TRP A 387 -37.67 11.31 0.86
C TRP A 387 -38.63 10.79 1.94
N TYR A 388 -39.67 11.55 2.26
CA TYR A 388 -40.67 11.20 3.26
C TYR A 388 -41.40 9.90 2.91
N GLN A 389 -41.86 9.78 1.66
CA GLN A 389 -42.66 8.65 1.22
C GLN A 389 -41.80 7.37 1.04
N LYS A 390 -40.66 7.48 0.35
CA LYS A 390 -39.91 6.31 -0.16
C LYS A 390 -38.39 6.43 -0.01
N GLY A 391 -37.84 7.64 -0.04
CA GLY A 391 -36.39 7.86 -0.13
C GLY A 391 -35.61 7.81 1.19
N SER A 392 -36.29 7.76 2.34
CA SER A 392 -35.64 7.85 3.67
C SER A 392 -34.85 6.61 4.07
N LYS A 393 -33.71 6.84 4.74
CA LYS A 393 -32.85 5.77 5.26
C LYS A 393 -33.45 5.13 6.53
N PRO A 394 -33.07 3.89 6.90
CA PRO A 394 -33.55 3.25 8.12
C PRO A 394 -33.20 3.98 9.43
N GLN A 395 -32.09 4.72 9.46
CA GLN A 395 -31.55 5.42 10.64
C GLN A 395 -32.55 6.46 11.19
N GLY A 396 -33.19 6.15 12.32
CA GLY A 396 -34.16 7.05 12.95
C GLY A 396 -35.43 7.30 12.12
N ARG A 397 -35.71 6.49 11.09
CA ARG A 397 -36.76 6.74 10.08
C ARG A 397 -38.10 7.16 10.69
N GLN A 398 -38.66 6.33 11.58
CA GLN A 398 -39.98 6.60 12.18
C GLN A 398 -40.01 7.93 12.94
N HIS A 399 -38.91 8.28 13.61
CA HIS A 399 -38.80 9.54 14.34
C HIS A 399 -38.80 10.73 13.39
N PHE A 400 -37.94 10.71 12.37
CA PHE A 400 -37.81 11.84 11.44
C PHE A 400 -39.05 12.02 10.56
N LEU A 401 -39.70 10.94 10.12
CA LEU A 401 -40.98 11.04 9.41
C LEU A 401 -42.05 11.68 10.30
N LYS A 402 -42.16 11.26 11.57
CA LYS A 402 -43.11 11.91 12.48
C LYS A 402 -42.77 13.40 12.71
N ALA A 403 -41.49 13.72 12.85
CA ALA A 403 -41.03 15.09 13.10
C ALA A 403 -41.22 16.04 11.90
N THR A 404 -41.31 15.50 10.68
CA THR A 404 -41.42 16.27 9.43
C THR A 404 -42.83 16.24 8.82
N GLU A 405 -43.78 15.51 9.41
CA GLU A 405 -45.15 15.36 8.88
C GLU A 405 -45.83 16.71 8.59
N ALA A 406 -45.75 17.67 9.50
CA ALA A 406 -46.34 19.00 9.31
C ALA A 406 -45.69 19.80 8.18
N LEU A 407 -44.37 19.64 7.98
CA LEU A 407 -43.66 20.28 6.87
C LEU A 407 -44.08 19.66 5.53
N VAL A 408 -44.19 18.33 5.47
CA VAL A 408 -44.55 17.63 4.23
C VAL A 408 -45.99 17.92 3.81
N LYS A 409 -46.94 17.93 4.76
CA LYS A 409 -48.33 18.32 4.45
C LYS A 409 -48.42 19.72 3.86
N PHE A 410 -47.71 20.67 4.46
CA PHE A 410 -47.63 22.04 3.94
C PHE A 410 -47.09 22.08 2.51
N LEU A 411 -46.03 21.34 2.20
CA LEU A 411 -45.45 21.31 0.84
C LEU A 411 -46.39 20.67 -0.17
N GLN A 412 -47.10 19.59 0.20
CA GLN A 412 -48.08 18.94 -0.68
C GLN A 412 -49.28 19.84 -0.97
N GLU A 413 -49.77 20.56 0.02
CA GLU A 413 -50.88 21.53 -0.16
C GLU A 413 -50.47 22.67 -1.10
N GLN A 414 -49.21 23.13 -1.07
CA GLN A 414 -48.73 24.16 -2.01
C GLN A 414 -48.56 23.64 -3.44
N GLU A 415 -48.15 22.38 -3.61
CA GLU A 415 -48.03 21.75 -4.93
C GLU A 415 -49.40 21.63 -5.61
N ASP A 416 -50.40 21.12 -4.88
CA ASP A 416 -51.77 20.94 -5.39
C ASP A 416 -52.42 22.29 -5.80
N GLU A 417 -52.18 23.38 -5.06
CA GLU A 417 -52.67 24.72 -5.42
C GLU A 417 -51.98 25.31 -6.66
N SER A 418 -50.72 24.93 -6.92
CA SER A 418 -49.93 25.44 -8.05
C SER A 418 -50.20 24.72 -9.38
N ASP A 419 -50.67 23.47 -9.33
CA ASP A 419 -51.07 22.68 -10.52
C ASP A 419 -52.52 22.95 -10.96
N GLU A 420 -53.32 23.61 -10.11
CA GLU A 420 -54.70 24.03 -10.41
C GLU A 420 -54.80 25.44 -11.06
N GLU A 421 -53.69 26.21 -11.12
CA GLU A 421 -53.55 27.47 -11.88
C GLU A 421 -52.87 27.25 -13.24
#